data_AF-A0A0F9H5I8-F1
#
_entry.id   AF-A0A0F9H5I8-F1
#
_cell.length_a   1.000
_cell.length_b   1.000
_cell.length_c   1.000
_cell.angle_alpha   90.00
_cell.angle_beta   90.00
_cell.angle_gamma   90.00
#
_symmetry.space_group_name_H-M   'P 1'
#
loop_
_entity.id
_entity.type
_entity.pdbx_description
1 polymer ?
#
loop_
_entity_poly.entity_id
_entity_poly.type
_entity_poly.pdbx_seq_one_letter_code
_entity_poly.pdbx_strand_id
1 'polypeptide(L)'
;MHKWIVPIERLSITDKQGDWCRLPYPNHPRGCPNYAHPKHPECPPTAKPVDETIDVSRPMFLVHSVFDLEAHIERMAGLHPKRSELQKRCVLYWQETSRKQMRERAAIAQYEKGTNVILTCPEGSGVNVYATARSHGLKLERIRHLKTCRHVALLGSRRQ
;
A
#
# COMPACT_ATOMS: atom_id res chain seq x y z
N MET A 1 -12.65 -18.13 -4.83
CA MET A 1 -12.44 -16.82 -4.18
C MET A 1 -10.99 -16.43 -4.36
N HIS A 2 -10.69 -15.26 -4.93
CA HIS A 2 -9.32 -14.83 -5.19
C HIS A 2 -8.54 -14.66 -3.88
N LYS A 3 -7.37 -15.31 -3.76
CA LYS A 3 -6.51 -15.20 -2.56
C LYS A 3 -5.99 -13.79 -2.27
N TRP A 4 -6.13 -12.88 -3.23
CA TRP A 4 -5.65 -11.50 -3.17
C TRP A 4 -6.76 -10.47 -2.84
N ILE A 5 -7.99 -10.93 -2.61
CA ILE A 5 -9.10 -10.13 -2.07
C ILE A 5 -9.37 -10.61 -0.65
N VAL A 6 -9.28 -9.70 0.32
CA VAL A 6 -9.53 -9.98 1.73
C VAL A 6 -10.73 -9.15 2.17
N PRO A 7 -11.89 -9.76 2.50
CA PRO A 7 -13.00 -9.02 3.08
C PRO A 7 -12.58 -8.45 4.44
N ILE A 8 -12.99 -7.22 4.73
CA ILE A 8 -12.71 -6.59 6.01
C ILE A 8 -13.98 -6.09 6.67
N GLU A 9 -14.05 -6.27 7.99
CA GLU A 9 -15.18 -5.87 8.82
C GLU A 9 -14.88 -4.58 9.60
N ARG A 10 -13.60 -4.30 9.85
CA ARG A 10 -13.18 -3.12 10.62
C ARG A 10 -11.86 -2.55 10.10
N LEU A 11 -11.81 -1.22 9.99
CA LEU A 11 -10.56 -0.49 9.74
C LEU A 11 -9.89 -0.10 11.06
N SER A 12 -8.57 -0.19 11.10
CA SER A 12 -7.78 0.49 12.13
C SER A 12 -7.45 1.88 11.60
N ILE A 13 -8.18 2.90 12.06
CA ILE A 13 -7.97 4.30 11.65
C ILE A 13 -7.08 5.00 12.68
N THR A 14 -6.23 5.91 12.22
CA THR A 14 -5.39 6.77 13.06
C THR A 14 -5.36 8.18 12.49
N ASP A 15 -5.15 9.15 13.38
CA ASP A 15 -4.87 10.55 13.12
C ASP A 15 -3.37 10.87 12.94
N LYS A 16 -2.50 9.86 13.12
CA LYS A 16 -1.03 10.01 13.09
C LYS A 16 -0.43 9.85 11.69
N GLN A 17 -1.24 9.75 10.64
CA GLN A 17 -0.75 9.53 9.27
C GLN A 17 0.19 10.66 8.80
N GLY A 18 -0.14 11.91 9.13
CA GLY A 18 0.71 13.06 8.84
C GLY A 18 2.02 13.05 9.65
N ASP A 19 2.00 12.52 10.87
CA ASP A 19 3.20 12.39 11.70
C ASP A 19 4.17 11.36 11.12
N TRP A 20 3.65 10.21 10.69
CA TRP A 20 4.48 9.14 10.11
C TRP A 20 5.15 9.57 8.81
N CYS A 21 4.46 10.33 7.96
CA CYS A 21 5.04 10.87 6.74
C CYS A 21 6.19 11.85 7.00
N ARG A 22 6.29 12.43 8.20
CA ARG A 22 7.36 13.38 8.58
C ARG A 22 8.56 12.71 9.26
N LEU A 23 8.49 11.41 9.55
CA LEU A 23 9.59 10.68 10.18
C LEU A 23 10.78 10.54 9.22
N PRO A 24 12.02 10.82 9.67
CA PRO A 24 13.20 10.69 8.83
C PRO A 24 13.49 9.22 8.50
N TYR A 25 13.98 8.99 7.29
CA TYR A 25 14.50 7.68 6.84
C TYR A 25 15.69 7.89 5.88
N PRO A 26 16.45 6.84 5.51
CA PRO A 26 17.69 7.01 4.75
C PRO A 26 17.50 7.87 3.50
N ASN A 27 18.35 8.89 3.33
CA ASN A 27 18.31 9.93 2.28
C ASN A 27 17.11 10.90 2.32
N HIS A 28 16.28 10.83 3.36
CA HIS A 28 15.09 11.65 3.53
C HIS A 28 15.00 12.17 4.99
N PRO A 29 15.86 13.13 5.39
CA PRO A 29 15.94 13.61 6.77
C PRO A 29 14.72 14.42 7.22
N ARG A 30 13.88 14.87 6.28
CA ARG A 30 12.61 15.59 6.56
C ARG A 30 11.37 14.70 6.37
N GLY A 31 11.58 13.39 6.20
CA GLY A 31 10.52 12.43 5.88
C GLY A 31 10.14 12.37 4.41
N CYS A 32 8.93 11.87 4.16
CA CYS A 32 8.42 11.51 2.85
C CYS A 32 8.38 12.74 1.91
N PRO A 33 8.97 12.66 0.71
CA PRO A 33 8.96 13.77 -0.25
C PRO A 33 7.56 14.10 -0.78
N ASN A 34 6.59 13.19 -0.62
CA ASN A 34 5.21 13.41 -1.07
C ASN A 34 4.34 14.10 -0.01
N TYR A 35 4.83 14.30 1.22
CA TYR A 35 4.10 15.03 2.25
C TYR A 35 3.88 16.49 1.82
N ALA A 36 2.63 16.96 1.91
CA ALA A 36 2.19 18.28 1.45
C ALA A 36 2.54 18.61 -0.01
N HIS A 37 2.77 17.60 -0.84
CA HIS A 37 3.11 17.82 -2.25
C HIS A 37 1.84 18.10 -3.07
N PRO A 38 1.74 19.22 -3.79
CA PRO A 38 0.51 19.65 -4.46
C PRO A 38 0.04 18.71 -5.58
N LYS A 39 0.94 17.90 -6.14
CA LYS A 39 0.62 16.88 -7.16
C LYS A 39 0.13 15.54 -6.58
N HIS A 40 0.12 15.39 -5.26
CA HIS A 40 -0.26 14.16 -4.57
C HIS A 40 -1.43 14.42 -3.59
N PRO A 41 -2.65 14.66 -4.10
CA PRO A 41 -3.83 14.90 -3.26
C PRO A 41 -4.19 13.69 -2.37
N GLU A 42 -3.69 12.50 -2.68
CA GLU A 42 -3.81 11.29 -1.87
C GLU A 42 -2.84 11.21 -0.68
N CYS A 43 -1.95 12.20 -0.52
CA CYS A 43 -0.99 12.26 0.59
C CYS A 43 -1.41 13.30 1.64
N PRO A 44 -1.03 13.13 2.92
CA PRO A 44 -1.28 14.15 3.94
C PRO A 44 -0.57 15.47 3.62
N PRO A 45 -1.12 16.64 4.02
CA PRO A 45 -2.36 16.81 4.79
C PRO A 45 -3.63 16.94 3.92
N THR A 46 -3.51 16.87 2.59
CA THR A 46 -4.63 17.09 1.66
C THR A 46 -5.51 15.85 1.45
N ALA A 47 -4.99 14.66 1.75
CA ALA A 47 -5.73 13.41 1.70
C ALA A 47 -6.98 13.45 2.58
N LYS A 48 -8.12 13.09 1.98
CA LYS A 48 -9.37 12.93 2.73
C LYS A 48 -9.29 11.75 3.69
N PRO A 49 -9.82 11.88 4.91
CA PRO A 49 -10.04 10.75 5.81
C PRO A 49 -10.80 9.62 5.13
N VAL A 50 -10.48 8.39 5.50
CA VAL A 50 -11.09 7.20 4.90
C VAL A 50 -12.61 7.14 5.13
N ASP A 51 -13.07 7.61 6.28
CA ASP A 51 -14.47 7.63 6.70
C ASP A 51 -15.30 8.75 6.05
N GLU A 52 -14.65 9.74 5.44
CA GLU A 52 -15.28 10.71 4.52
C GLU A 52 -15.36 10.18 3.08
N THR A 53 -14.50 9.23 2.72
CA THR A 53 -14.37 8.74 1.34
C THR A 53 -15.12 7.43 1.11
N ILE A 54 -15.06 6.52 2.08
CA ILE A 54 -15.69 5.21 2.07
C ILE A 54 -16.73 5.12 3.19
N ASP A 55 -17.90 4.60 2.87
CA ASP A 55 -18.91 4.21 3.84
C ASP A 55 -18.47 2.94 4.57
N VAL A 56 -17.92 3.12 5.78
CA VAL A 56 -17.42 2.03 6.63
C VAL A 56 -18.52 1.13 7.19
N SER A 57 -19.80 1.49 7.01
CA SER A 57 -20.94 0.62 7.37
C SER A 57 -21.25 -0.44 6.30
N ARG A 58 -20.67 -0.29 5.10
CA ARG A 58 -20.85 -1.21 3.97
C ARG A 58 -19.66 -2.17 3.84
N PRO A 59 -19.82 -3.28 3.11
CA PRO A 59 -18.73 -4.20 2.86
C PRO A 59 -17.50 -3.51 2.25
N MET A 60 -16.35 -3.78 2.83
CA MET A 60 -15.05 -3.27 2.40
C MET A 60 -14.10 -4.43 2.12
N PHE A 61 -13.09 -4.18 1.29
CA PHE A 61 -12.13 -5.21 0.89
C PHE A 61 -10.72 -4.64 0.82
N LEU A 62 -9.73 -5.38 1.33
CA LEU A 62 -8.33 -5.16 0.99
C LEU A 62 -7.99 -5.97 -0.26
N VAL A 63 -7.35 -5.32 -1.22
CA VAL A 63 -6.81 -5.96 -2.40
C VAL A 63 -5.30 -5.81 -2.38
N HIS A 64 -4.56 -6.89 -2.59
CA HIS A 64 -3.10 -6.80 -2.53
C HIS A 64 -2.38 -7.45 -3.71
N SER A 65 -1.22 -6.89 -4.07
CA SER A 65 -0.24 -7.58 -4.90
C SER A 65 0.68 -8.46 -4.05
N VAL A 66 1.47 -9.30 -4.72
CA VAL A 66 2.56 -10.06 -4.09
C VAL A 66 3.74 -9.95 -5.04
N PHE A 67 4.83 -9.36 -4.57
CA PHE A 67 6.07 -9.23 -5.31
C PHE A 67 7.18 -9.98 -4.59
N ASP A 68 7.77 -10.95 -5.28
CA ASP A 68 8.91 -11.71 -4.78
C ASP A 68 10.19 -10.87 -4.90
N LEU A 69 10.61 -10.32 -3.76
CA LEU A 69 11.79 -9.48 -3.70
C LEU A 69 13.07 -10.32 -3.71
N GLU A 70 13.05 -11.55 -3.16
CA GLU A 70 14.21 -12.44 -3.19
C GLU A 70 14.54 -12.84 -4.62
N ALA A 71 13.55 -13.32 -5.39
CA ALA A 71 13.75 -13.65 -6.81
C ALA A 71 14.20 -12.43 -7.62
N HIS A 72 13.71 -11.22 -7.29
CA HIS A 72 14.18 -10.00 -7.94
C HIS A 72 15.66 -9.74 -7.65
N ILE A 73 16.09 -9.85 -6.38
CA ILE A 73 17.48 -9.63 -5.98
C ILE A 73 18.41 -10.65 -6.64
N GLU A 74 18.04 -11.93 -6.65
CA GLU A 74 18.83 -13.00 -7.28
C GLU A 74 19.05 -12.71 -8.77
N ARG A 75 17.97 -12.36 -9.49
CA ARG A 75 18.05 -11.95 -10.89
C ARG A 75 18.96 -10.73 -11.07
N MET A 76 18.85 -9.73 -10.20
CA MET A 76 19.70 -8.53 -10.25
C MET A 76 21.16 -8.83 -9.89
N ALA A 77 21.43 -9.83 -9.05
CA ALA A 77 22.77 -10.28 -8.72
C ALA A 77 23.44 -10.96 -9.92
N GLY A 78 22.70 -11.77 -10.70
CA GLY A 78 23.20 -12.35 -11.94
C GLY A 78 23.48 -11.30 -13.02
N LEU A 79 22.59 -10.33 -13.22
CA LEU A 79 22.74 -9.28 -14.23
C LEU A 79 23.79 -8.22 -13.86
N HIS A 80 23.93 -7.91 -12.57
CA HIS A 80 24.78 -6.84 -12.08
C HIS A 80 25.55 -7.25 -10.81
N PRO A 81 26.54 -8.15 -10.94
CA PRO A 81 27.22 -8.74 -9.79
C PRO A 81 27.95 -7.71 -8.92
N LYS A 82 28.48 -6.63 -9.52
CA LYS A 82 29.21 -5.55 -8.84
C LYS A 82 28.31 -4.59 -8.02
N ARG A 83 26.99 -4.63 -8.18
CA ARG A 83 26.08 -3.77 -7.41
C ARG A 83 26.03 -4.21 -5.95
N SER A 84 25.94 -3.24 -5.04
CA SER A 84 25.72 -3.55 -3.62
C SER A 84 24.31 -4.14 -3.41
N GLU A 85 24.13 -4.83 -2.29
CA GLU A 85 22.83 -5.40 -1.93
C GLU A 85 21.73 -4.33 -1.81
N LEU A 86 22.07 -3.15 -1.30
CA LEU A 86 21.17 -2.00 -1.25
C LEU A 86 20.70 -1.56 -2.64
N GLN A 87 21.61 -1.54 -3.61
CA GLN A 87 21.26 -1.19 -4.99
C GLN A 87 20.35 -2.26 -5.62
N LYS A 88 20.59 -3.55 -5.34
CA LYS A 88 19.76 -4.65 -5.84
C LYS A 88 18.35 -4.63 -5.23
N ARG A 89 18.22 -4.17 -3.97
CA ARG A 89 16.95 -4.01 -3.25
C ARG A 89 16.21 -2.71 -3.56
N CYS A 90 16.81 -1.80 -4.32
CA CYS A 90 16.28 -0.46 -4.54
C CYS A 90 14.83 -0.48 -5.05
N VAL A 91 13.92 0.10 -4.27
CA VAL A 91 12.47 0.09 -4.50
C VAL A 91 12.07 0.70 -5.85
N LEU A 92 12.84 1.67 -6.34
CA LEU A 92 12.60 2.36 -7.60
C LEU A 92 12.59 1.42 -8.81
N TYR A 93 13.29 0.27 -8.72
CA TYR A 93 13.41 -0.66 -9.85
C TYR A 93 12.25 -1.64 -9.97
N TRP A 94 11.44 -1.82 -8.93
CA TRP A 94 10.41 -2.85 -8.92
C TRP A 94 9.05 -2.40 -8.39
N GLN A 95 8.96 -1.26 -7.70
CA GLN A 95 7.70 -0.79 -7.11
C GLN A 95 6.59 -0.63 -8.14
N GLU A 96 6.89 -0.11 -9.34
CA GLU A 96 5.87 0.14 -10.36
C GLU A 96 5.31 -1.17 -10.93
N THR A 97 6.12 -2.22 -11.03
CA THR A 97 5.64 -3.56 -11.38
C THR A 97 4.63 -4.06 -10.35
N SER A 98 4.97 -3.94 -9.06
CA SER A 98 4.08 -4.38 -7.97
C SER A 98 2.80 -3.54 -7.87
N ARG A 99 2.90 -2.22 -8.06
CA ARG A 99 1.76 -1.29 -8.08
C ARG A 99 0.86 -1.50 -9.27
N LYS A 100 1.41 -1.78 -10.45
CA LYS A 100 0.62 -2.13 -11.65
C LYS A 100 -0.25 -3.36 -11.38
N GLN A 101 0.34 -4.43 -10.85
CA GLN A 101 -0.41 -5.64 -10.47
C GLN A 101 -1.50 -5.36 -9.43
N MET A 102 -1.21 -4.53 -8.43
CA MET A 102 -2.20 -4.14 -7.42
C MET A 102 -3.37 -3.36 -8.05
N ARG A 103 -3.10 -2.40 -8.95
CA ARG A 103 -4.13 -1.63 -9.65
C ARG A 103 -5.02 -2.50 -10.53
N GLU A 104 -4.43 -3.42 -11.29
CA GLU A 104 -5.17 -4.37 -12.14
C GLU A 104 -6.10 -5.27 -11.28
N ARG A 105 -5.58 -5.81 -10.18
CA ARG A 105 -6.36 -6.59 -9.22
C ARG A 105 -7.47 -5.76 -8.58
N ALA A 106 -7.18 -4.52 -8.20
CA ALA A 106 -8.17 -3.62 -7.60
C ALA A 106 -9.31 -3.33 -8.58
N ALA A 107 -9.02 -3.12 -9.86
CA ALA A 107 -10.06 -2.94 -10.89
C ALA A 107 -10.95 -4.19 -11.05
N ILE A 108 -10.36 -5.39 -11.07
CA ILE A 108 -11.11 -6.64 -11.14
C ILE A 108 -12.00 -6.82 -9.91
N ALA A 109 -11.44 -6.66 -8.70
CA ALA A 109 -12.20 -6.76 -7.46
C ALA A 109 -13.30 -5.71 -7.36
N GLN A 110 -13.06 -4.50 -7.88
CA GLN A 110 -14.05 -3.43 -7.88
C GLN A 110 -15.29 -3.85 -8.67
N TYR A 111 -15.08 -4.40 -9.86
CA TYR A 111 -16.14 -4.94 -10.70
C TYR A 111 -16.85 -6.13 -10.03
N GLU A 112 -16.10 -7.13 -9.56
CA GLU A 112 -16.66 -8.33 -8.94
C GLU A 112 -17.45 -8.07 -7.66
N LYS A 113 -17.07 -7.05 -6.88
CA LYS A 113 -17.69 -6.71 -5.59
C LYS A 113 -18.70 -5.58 -5.66
N GLY A 114 -18.87 -4.95 -6.82
CA GLY A 114 -19.79 -3.81 -6.98
C GLY A 114 -19.43 -2.60 -6.12
N THR A 115 -18.14 -2.43 -5.78
CA THR A 115 -17.65 -1.24 -5.06
C THR A 115 -17.40 -0.10 -6.05
N ASN A 116 -17.47 1.16 -5.62
CA ASN A 116 -17.29 2.33 -6.49
C ASN A 116 -16.15 3.26 -6.05
N VAL A 117 -15.38 2.89 -5.01
CA VAL A 117 -14.19 3.61 -4.56
C VAL A 117 -13.01 2.65 -4.46
N ILE A 118 -11.85 3.10 -4.96
CA ILE A 118 -10.55 2.45 -4.77
C ILE A 118 -9.60 3.49 -4.16
N LEU A 119 -9.02 3.15 -3.01
CA LEU A 119 -7.93 3.89 -2.39
C LEU A 119 -6.64 3.09 -2.58
N THR A 120 -5.75 3.57 -3.45
CA THR A 120 -4.44 2.94 -3.72
C THR A 120 -3.37 3.32 -2.71
N CYS A 121 -3.62 4.36 -1.91
CA CYS A 121 -2.78 4.81 -0.79
C CYS A 121 -3.63 4.98 0.47
N PRO A 122 -4.17 3.87 1.05
CA PRO A 122 -5.05 3.96 2.21
C PRO A 122 -4.34 4.54 3.46
N GLU A 123 -3.01 4.42 3.57
CA GLU A 123 -2.26 5.10 4.64
C GLU A 123 -2.42 6.62 4.60
N GLY A 124 -2.47 7.22 3.40
CA GLY A 124 -2.68 8.66 3.24
C GLY A 124 -4.02 9.13 3.80
N SER A 125 -5.04 8.27 3.73
CA SER A 125 -6.38 8.49 4.27
C SER A 125 -6.55 8.10 5.75
N GLY A 126 -5.45 7.84 6.47
CA GLY A 126 -5.49 7.53 7.91
C GLY A 126 -5.67 6.05 8.25
N VAL A 127 -5.61 5.14 7.27
CA VAL A 127 -5.72 3.70 7.55
C VAL A 127 -4.37 3.15 8.01
N ASN A 128 -4.33 2.55 9.20
CA ASN A 128 -3.22 1.69 9.61
C ASN A 128 -3.34 0.34 8.89
N VAL A 129 -2.74 0.27 7.69
CA VAL A 129 -2.79 -0.91 6.82
C VAL A 129 -2.20 -2.14 7.49
N TYR A 130 -1.15 -1.99 8.30
CA TYR A 130 -0.54 -3.12 9.01
C TYR A 130 -1.49 -3.72 10.06
N ALA A 131 -2.10 -2.89 10.89
CA ALA A 131 -3.05 -3.35 11.90
C ALA A 131 -4.32 -3.93 11.26
N THR A 132 -4.81 -3.30 10.20
CA THR A 132 -5.99 -3.74 9.45
C THR A 132 -5.73 -5.07 8.76
N ALA A 133 -4.63 -5.21 8.02
CA ALA A 133 -4.27 -6.47 7.35
C ALA A 133 -4.09 -7.62 8.37
N ARG A 134 -3.38 -7.35 9.47
CA ARG A 134 -3.10 -8.36 10.51
C ARG A 134 -4.38 -8.88 11.18
N SER A 135 -5.34 -8.00 11.47
CA SER A 135 -6.62 -8.41 12.08
C SER A 135 -7.48 -9.28 11.17
N HIS A 136 -7.25 -9.24 9.86
CA HIS A 136 -7.99 -10.02 8.85
C HIS A 136 -7.13 -11.14 8.23
N GLY A 137 -6.11 -11.62 8.96
CA GLY A 137 -5.31 -12.78 8.56
C GLY A 137 -4.29 -12.52 7.44
N LEU A 138 -4.15 -11.28 6.95
CA LEU A 138 -3.14 -10.93 5.96
C LEU A 138 -1.83 -10.54 6.66
N LYS A 139 -0.84 -11.44 6.60
CA LYS A 139 0.49 -11.20 7.15
C LYS A 139 1.31 -10.30 6.21
N LEU A 140 1.61 -9.10 6.67
CA LEU A 140 2.56 -8.19 6.03
C LEU A 140 3.94 -8.32 6.69
N GLU A 141 4.97 -8.47 5.86
CA GLU A 141 6.36 -8.48 6.33
C GLU A 141 6.81 -7.07 6.71
N ARG A 142 7.67 -6.98 7.73
CA ARG A 142 8.27 -5.70 8.13
C ARG A 142 9.40 -5.32 7.18
N ILE A 143 9.51 -4.03 6.89
CA ILE A 143 10.44 -3.45 5.90
C ILE A 143 11.89 -3.95 6.02
N ARG A 144 12.38 -4.21 7.24
CA ARG A 144 13.78 -4.57 7.49
C ARG A 144 14.21 -5.95 6.97
N HIS A 145 13.27 -6.87 6.76
CA HIS A 145 13.56 -8.24 6.31
C HIS A 145 12.59 -8.70 5.22
N LEU A 146 12.25 -7.79 4.30
CA LEU A 146 11.34 -8.09 3.20
C LEU A 146 11.96 -9.15 2.28
N LYS A 147 11.30 -10.31 2.24
CA LYS A 147 11.39 -11.33 1.20
C LYS A 147 10.27 -11.15 0.18
N THR A 148 9.09 -10.82 0.68
CA THR A 148 7.90 -10.56 -0.14
C THR A 148 7.35 -9.18 0.16
N CYS A 149 7.20 -8.35 -0.88
CA CYS A 149 6.51 -7.07 -0.78
C CYS A 149 5.04 -7.21 -1.21
N ARG A 150 4.12 -6.59 -0.47
CA ARG A 150 2.71 -6.51 -0.83
C ARG A 150 2.31 -5.04 -0.87
N HIS A 151 1.87 -4.56 -2.03
CA HIS A 151 1.13 -3.30 -2.10
C HIS A 151 -0.33 -3.60 -1.85
N VAL A 152 -1.01 -2.72 -1.11
CA VAL A 152 -2.41 -2.90 -0.69
C VAL A 152 -3.23 -1.71 -1.18
N ALA A 153 -4.42 -1.99 -1.68
CA ALA A 153 -5.48 -1.03 -1.92
C ALA A 153 -6.69 -1.37 -1.05
N LEU A 154 -7.46 -0.35 -0.70
CA LEU A 154 -8.74 -0.48 -0.01
C LEU A 154 -9.87 -0.18 -0.98
N LEU A 155 -10.85 -1.09 -1.04
CA LEU A 155 -12.06 -0.97 -1.83
C LEU A 155 -13.27 -0.82 -0.90
N GLY A 156 -14.23 -0.03 -1.33
CA GLY A 156 -15.48 0.15 -0.59
C GLY A 156 -16.51 0.94 -1.39
N SER A 157 -17.67 1.15 -0.78
CA SER A 157 -18.69 2.03 -1.32
C SER A 157 -18.40 3.48 -0.92
N ARG A 158 -18.66 4.43 -1.82
CA ARG A 158 -18.58 5.87 -1.56
C ARG A 158 -19.57 6.25 -0.48
N ARG A 159 -19.12 7.08 0.46
CA ARG A 159 -20.01 7.75 1.41
C ARG A 159 -20.89 8.76 0.68
N GLN A 160 -22.21 8.62 0.83
CA GLN A 160 -23.20 9.58 0.35
C GLN A 160 -23.33 10.74 1.32
#